data_AF-A0A5E4Z0A8-F1
#
_entry.id   AF-A0A5E4Z0A8-F1
#
_cell.length_a   1.000
_cell.length_b   1.000
_cell.length_c   1.000
_cell.angle_alpha   90.00
_cell.angle_beta   90.00
_cell.angle_gamma   90.00
#
_symmetry.space_group_name_H-M   'P 1'
#
loop_
_entity.id
_entity.type
_entity.pdbx_description
1 polymer ?
#
loop_
_entity_poly.entity_id
_entity_poly.type
_entity_poly.pdbx_seq_one_letter_code
_entity_poly.pdbx_strand_id
1 'polypeptide(L)'
;MTSTTQFIADPDREQTIIAHTERFDGLLDHNAELRATRQFGDKEMRHVANIPGIVIEAYCFQTGISWPEFWSDQKHLKAILNDPQFSLFRIHPGRV
;
A
#
# COMPACT_ATOMS: atom_id res chain seq x y z
N MET A 1 -0.20 -7.79 13.55
CA MET A 1 0.24 -6.55 12.90
C MET A 1 0.90 -5.70 13.96
N THR A 2 2.19 -5.42 13.81
CA THR A 2 2.95 -4.61 14.76
C THR A 2 3.38 -3.35 14.03
N SER A 3 3.08 -2.20 14.61
CA SER A 3 3.50 -0.90 14.11
C SER A 3 4.32 -0.17 15.17
N THR A 4 5.33 0.55 14.71
CA THR A 4 6.21 1.38 15.54
C THR A 4 6.42 2.73 14.87
N THR A 5 6.27 3.81 15.63
CA THR A 5 6.65 5.15 15.22
C THR A 5 7.89 5.57 16.00
N GLN A 6 8.93 6.01 15.29
CA GLN A 6 10.14 6.55 15.89
C GLN A 6 10.32 8.01 15.47
N PHE A 7 10.74 8.84 16.41
CA PHE A 7 11.15 10.21 16.17
C PHE A 7 12.67 10.24 16.23
N ILE A 8 13.30 10.51 15.09
CA ILE A 8 14.75 10.51 14.94
C ILE A 8 15.17 11.96 14.74
N ALA A 9 15.95 12.50 15.69
CA ALA A 9 16.54 13.82 15.55
C ALA A 9 17.72 13.75 14.56
N ASP A 10 17.69 14.61 13.54
CA ASP A 10 18.78 14.81 12.58
C ASP A 10 19.27 16.26 12.73
N PRO A 11 20.14 16.53 13.72
CA PRO A 11 20.52 17.89 14.11
C PRO A 11 21.34 18.58 13.02
N ASP A 12 22.10 17.83 12.21
CA ASP A 12 22.92 18.39 11.14
C ASP A 12 22.08 19.03 10.02
N ARG A 13 20.81 18.62 9.91
CA ARG A 13 19.84 19.16 8.94
C ARG A 13 18.68 19.91 9.60
N GLU A 14 18.79 20.21 10.89
CA GLU A 14 17.75 20.87 11.70
C GLU A 14 16.35 20.26 11.52
N GLN A 15 16.26 18.92 11.39
CA GLN A 15 15.00 18.24 11.11
C GLN A 15 14.71 17.11 12.10
N THR A 16 13.42 16.79 12.25
CA THR A 16 12.97 15.55 12.91
C THR A 16 12.40 14.62 11.85
N ILE A 17 12.95 13.42 11.77
CA ILE A 17 12.46 12.36 10.90
C ILE A 17 11.44 11.54 11.69
N ILE A 18 10.25 11.38 11.14
CA ILE A 18 9.24 10.46 11.66
C ILE A 18 9.33 9.18 10.85
N ALA A 19 9.84 8.11 11.45
CA ALA A 19 9.89 6.79 10.83
C ALA A 19 8.72 5.95 11.34
N HIS A 20 7.71 5.77 10.50
CA HIS A 20 6.63 4.81 10.74
C HIS A 20 6.99 3.48 10.09
N THR A 21 6.95 2.39 10.85
CA THR A 21 7.25 1.04 10.36
C THR A 21 6.14 0.11 10.75
N GLU A 22 5.65 -0.68 9.80
CA GLU A 22 4.62 -1.69 10.02
C GLU A 22 5.10 -3.03 9.47
N ARG A 23 4.86 -4.10 10.23
CA ARG A 23 5.11 -5.48 9.81
C ARG A 23 3.80 -6.19 9.46
N PHE A 24 3.71 -6.67 8.23
CA PHE A 24 2.57 -7.42 7.68
C PHE A 24 3.01 -8.79 7.13
N ASP A 25 3.46 -9.67 8.04
CA ASP A 25 3.96 -11.00 7.70
C ASP A 25 2.91 -11.86 6.98
N GLY A 26 3.36 -12.67 6.01
CA GLY A 26 2.51 -13.62 5.27
C GLY A 26 1.55 -13.01 4.26
N LEU A 27 1.37 -11.69 4.23
CA LEU A 27 0.46 -11.03 3.28
C LEU A 27 0.85 -11.28 1.82
N LEU A 28 2.14 -11.15 1.51
CA LEU A 28 2.62 -11.31 0.14
C LEU A 28 2.56 -12.76 -0.32
N ASP A 29 2.80 -13.72 0.58
CA ASP A 29 2.66 -15.15 0.31
C ASP A 29 1.19 -15.51 0.07
N HIS A 30 0.29 -14.99 0.90
CA HIS A 30 -1.16 -15.14 0.71
C HIS A 30 -1.62 -14.57 -0.64
N ASN A 31 -1.16 -13.37 -1.01
CA ASN A 31 -1.47 -12.77 -2.31
C ASN A 31 -0.92 -13.62 -3.47
N ALA A 32 0.25 -14.24 -3.29
CA ALA A 32 0.85 -15.13 -4.27
C ALA A 32 0.05 -16.43 -4.44
N GLU A 33 -0.47 -16.99 -3.34
CA GLU A 33 -1.36 -18.14 -3.36
C GLU A 33 -2.67 -17.83 -4.08
N LEU A 34 -3.33 -16.71 -3.77
CA LEU A 34 -4.56 -16.28 -4.44
C LEU A 34 -4.33 -16.06 -5.95
N ARG A 35 -3.16 -15.51 -6.33
CA ARG A 35 -2.72 -15.40 -7.72
C ARG A 35 -2.62 -16.76 -8.41
N ALA A 36 -1.90 -17.68 -7.78
CA ALA A 36 -1.61 -19.00 -8.34
C ALA A 36 -2.89 -19.84 -8.49
N THR A 37 -3.79 -19.77 -7.52
CA THR A 37 -5.05 -20.53 -7.49
C THR A 37 -6.20 -19.82 -8.22
N ARG A 38 -5.97 -18.60 -8.72
CA ARG A 38 -6.98 -17.74 -9.36
C ARG A 38 -8.20 -17.46 -8.46
N GLN A 39 -7.99 -17.42 -7.15
CA GLN A 39 -9.02 -17.14 -6.16
C GLN A 39 -9.21 -15.63 -5.96
N PHE A 40 -9.58 -14.93 -7.04
CA PHE A 40 -9.86 -13.48 -7.00
C PHE A 40 -11.25 -13.13 -7.48
N GLY A 41 -12.16 -14.11 -7.61
CA GLY A 41 -13.53 -13.89 -8.09
C GLY A 41 -13.63 -13.81 -9.61
N ASP A 42 -14.80 -13.38 -10.09
CA ASP A 42 -15.14 -13.37 -11.51
C ASP A 42 -15.04 -11.95 -12.11
N LYS A 43 -15.79 -11.67 -13.18
CA LYS A 43 -15.79 -10.35 -13.82
C LYS A 43 -16.70 -9.34 -13.11
N GLU A 44 -17.73 -9.79 -12.40
CA GLU A 44 -18.68 -8.91 -11.71
C GLU A 44 -18.12 -8.48 -10.36
N MET A 45 -17.47 -9.39 -9.63
CA MET A 45 -16.85 -9.11 -8.33
C MET A 45 -15.44 -9.69 -8.31
N ARG A 46 -14.45 -8.80 -8.34
CA ARG A 46 -13.03 -9.17 -8.37
C ARG A 46 -12.25 -8.58 -7.20
N HIS A 47 -11.56 -9.45 -6.47
CA HIS A 47 -10.58 -9.06 -5.47
C HIS A 47 -9.23 -8.74 -6.13
N VAL A 48 -8.98 -7.45 -6.38
CA VAL A 48 -7.85 -7.02 -7.22
C VAL A 48 -6.52 -6.91 -6.48
N ALA A 49 -6.54 -6.60 -5.18
CA ALA A 49 -5.34 -6.39 -4.38
C ALA A 49 -5.63 -6.41 -2.87
N ASN A 50 -4.61 -6.71 -2.08
CA ASN A 50 -4.57 -6.42 -0.65
C ASN A 50 -3.48 -5.39 -0.37
N ILE A 51 -3.84 -4.17 -0.01
CA ILE A 51 -2.91 -3.05 0.21
C ILE A 51 -2.86 -2.71 1.70
N PRO A 52 -1.69 -2.78 2.36
CA PRO A 52 -1.53 -2.32 3.75
C PRO A 52 -1.77 -0.82 3.90
N GLY A 53 -2.25 -0.41 5.09
CA GLY A 53 -2.48 0.99 5.42
C GLY A 53 -1.23 1.86 5.28
N ILE A 54 -0.07 1.37 5.74
CA ILE A 54 1.21 2.08 5.62
C ILE A 54 1.63 2.40 4.17
N VAL A 55 1.19 1.61 3.19
CA VAL A 55 1.46 1.90 1.76
C VAL A 55 0.64 3.10 1.30
N ILE A 56 -0.62 3.17 1.73
CA ILE A 56 -1.50 4.32 1.45
C ILE A 56 -0.97 5.56 2.18
N GLU A 57 -0.51 5.41 3.43
CA GLU A 57 0.07 6.49 4.21
C GLU A 57 1.31 7.08 3.53
N ALA A 58 2.23 6.22 3.10
CA ALA A 58 3.42 6.63 2.36
C ALA A 58 3.06 7.35 1.06
N TYR A 59 2.06 6.86 0.31
CA TYR A 59 1.57 7.52 -0.89
C TYR A 59 1.01 8.92 -0.59
N CYS A 60 0.19 9.05 0.47
CA CYS A 60 -0.36 10.33 0.90
C CYS A 60 0.75 11.34 1.25
N PHE A 61 1.78 10.92 1.99
CA PHE A 61 2.92 11.78 2.32
C PHE A 61 3.71 12.21 1.08
N GLN A 62 3.96 11.30 0.14
CA GLN A 62 4.72 11.61 -1.08
C GLN A 62 3.96 12.55 -2.02
N THR A 63 2.63 12.43 -2.06
CA THR A 63 1.78 13.23 -2.96
C THR A 63 1.21 14.48 -2.32
N GLY A 64 1.33 14.63 -1.00
CA GLY A 64 0.84 15.79 -0.25
C GLY A 64 -0.68 15.82 -0.06
N ILE A 65 -1.36 14.69 -0.20
CA ILE A 65 -2.82 14.58 -0.01
C ILE A 65 -3.17 14.04 1.37
N SER A 66 -4.39 14.31 1.80
CA SER A 66 -4.90 13.77 3.07
C SER A 66 -5.45 12.34 2.94
N TRP A 67 -5.54 11.62 4.06
CA TRP A 67 -6.19 10.31 4.09
C TRP A 67 -7.66 10.33 3.61
N PRO A 68 -8.50 11.31 4.02
CA PRO A 68 -9.85 11.44 3.45
C PRO A 68 -9.85 11.70 1.95
N GLU A 69 -8.91 12.54 1.46
CA GLU A 69 -8.80 12.84 0.03
C GLU A 69 -8.49 11.59 -0.80
N PHE A 70 -7.56 10.75 -0.32
CA PHE A 70 -7.23 9.47 -0.95
C PHE A 70 -8.46 8.60 -1.22
N TRP A 71 -9.38 8.48 -0.24
CA TRP A 71 -10.58 7.68 -0.39
C TRP A 71 -11.68 8.34 -1.23
N SER A 72 -11.67 9.67 -1.29
CA SER A 72 -12.64 10.45 -2.06
C SER A 72 -12.39 10.40 -3.57
N ASP A 73 -11.13 10.20 -4.01
CA ASP A 73 -10.76 10.16 -5.42
C ASP A 73 -10.04 8.86 -5.79
N GLN A 74 -10.75 8.02 -6.57
CA GLN A 74 -10.28 6.72 -7.02
C GLN A 74 -9.00 6.78 -7.88
N LYS A 75 -8.60 7.95 -8.40
CA LYS A 75 -7.33 8.08 -9.13
C LYS A 75 -6.14 7.67 -8.27
N HIS A 76 -6.20 7.92 -6.96
CA HIS A 76 -5.10 7.63 -6.03
C HIS A 76 -4.94 6.13 -5.81
N LEU A 77 -6.04 5.42 -5.57
CA LEU A 77 -6.02 3.95 -5.50
C LEU A 77 -5.53 3.34 -6.81
N LYS A 78 -6.00 3.83 -7.96
CA LYS A 78 -5.53 3.37 -9.28
C LYS A 78 -4.04 3.66 -9.51
N ALA A 79 -3.52 4.77 -9.00
CA ALA A 79 -2.09 5.09 -9.08
C ALA A 79 -1.26 4.05 -8.33
N ILE A 80 -1.62 3.74 -7.08
CA ILE A 80 -0.95 2.68 -6.28
C ILE A 80 -1.03 1.33 -6.99
N LEU A 81 -2.23 0.92 -7.44
CA LEU A 81 -2.42 -0.38 -8.08
C LEU A 81 -1.65 -0.53 -9.39
N ASN A 82 -1.39 0.57 -10.10
CA ASN A 82 -0.66 0.55 -11.35
C ASN A 82 0.85 0.79 -11.19
N ASP A 83 1.32 1.10 -9.98
CA ASP A 83 2.73 1.28 -9.69
C ASP A 83 3.48 -0.07 -9.72
N PRO A 84 4.56 -0.21 -10.51
CA PRO A 84 5.40 -1.41 -10.51
C PRO A 84 5.97 -1.78 -9.13
N GLN A 85 6.26 -0.79 -8.28
CA GLN A 85 6.81 -0.99 -6.94
C GLN A 85 5.84 -1.75 -6.03
N PHE A 86 4.52 -1.57 -6.24
CA PHE A 86 3.47 -2.21 -5.44
C PHE A 86 2.86 -3.44 -6.11
N SER A 87 3.50 -3.95 -7.16
CA SER A 87 2.99 -5.06 -7.97
C SER A 87 2.71 -6.35 -7.17
N LEU A 88 3.47 -6.62 -6.11
CA LEU A 88 3.30 -7.82 -5.27
C LEU A 88 2.00 -7.83 -4.45
N PHE A 89 1.42 -6.65 -4.22
CA PHE A 89 0.15 -6.50 -3.53
C PHE A 89 -1.06 -6.77 -4.43
N ARG A 90 -0.88 -6.73 -5.75
CA ARG A 90 -1.92 -7.11 -6.70
C ARG A 90 -2.11 -8.62 -6.70
N ILE A 91 -3.38 -9.01 -6.75
CA ILE A 91 -3.80 -10.40 -6.89
C ILE A 91 -4.25 -10.66 -8.33
N HIS A 92 -4.94 -9.72 -8.95
CA HIS A 92 -5.23 -9.84 -10.37
C HIS A 92 -4.06 -9.29 -11.21
N PRO A 93 -3.52 -10.04 -12.19
CA PRO A 93 -2.45 -9.54 -13.05
C PRO A 93 -2.95 -8.46 -14.00
N GLY A 94 -2.07 -7.50 -14.34
CA GLY A 94 -2.35 -6.43 -15.30
C GLY A 94 -2.68 -5.08 -14.66
N ARG A 95 -2.91 -4.08 -15.52
CA ARG A 95 -3.32 -2.73 -15.09
C ARG A 95 -4.78 -2.74 -14.67
N VAL A 96 -5.08 -1.95 -13.63
CA VAL A 96 -6.43 -1.70 -13.10
C VAL A 96 -6.94 -0.37 -13.61
#